data_AF-A0AAN8BJD2-F1
#
_entry.id   AF-A0AAN8BJD2-F1
#
_cell.length_a   1.000
_cell.length_b   1.000
_cell.length_c   1.000
_cell.angle_alpha   90.00
_cell.angle_beta   90.00
_cell.angle_gamma   90.00
#
_symmetry.space_group_name_H-M   'P 1'
#
loop_
_entity.id
_entity.type
_entity.pdbx_description
1 polymer ?
#
loop_
_entity_poly.entity_id
_entity_poly.type
_entity_poly.pdbx_seq_one_letter_code
_entity_poly.pdbx_strand_id
1 'polypeptide(L)'
;MAAVDKLKELDITVDEIDRLSKAFKDEKFKEMLFDYAHELSDPENKKRYEEEIKLLEQERGNTIEFIHPKPSRVLKTSVNGKQKCFINICSNDKVGKPERKLGVSEEGRRGQCWALPHSLHPGRQDTDPKGNKIMIYDVIFHPDTLHLASRNRGFTNMVDSTAIQGIQDNFKVTLDKNNVREIKSKYKGLPQPCVIRKPIPGYKMPSEEPDPLAFPYPDEKRPIPQT
;
A
#
# COMPACT_ATOMS: atom_id res chain seq x y z
N MET A 1 -14.78 2.45 -31.09
CA MET A 1 -13.76 3.53 -31.18
C MET A 1 -13.27 3.96 -29.81
N ALA A 2 -14.14 4.25 -28.83
CA ALA A 2 -13.73 4.66 -27.47
C ALA A 2 -12.78 3.71 -26.71
N ALA A 3 -12.83 2.39 -26.95
CA ALA A 3 -11.93 1.43 -26.30
C ALA A 3 -10.49 1.47 -26.85
N VAL A 4 -10.35 1.73 -28.15
CA VAL A 4 -9.03 1.83 -28.82
C VAL A 4 -8.30 3.10 -28.38
N ASP A 5 -9.05 4.18 -28.13
CA ASP A 5 -8.46 5.42 -27.63
C ASP A 5 -7.99 5.31 -26.16
N LYS A 6 -8.68 4.52 -25.32
CA LYS A 6 -8.19 4.19 -23.96
C LYS A 6 -6.94 3.29 -23.97
N LEU A 7 -6.83 2.40 -24.95
CA LEU A 7 -5.65 1.54 -25.10
C LEU A 7 -4.39 2.34 -25.48
N LYS A 8 -4.54 3.50 -26.12
CA LYS A 8 -3.43 4.43 -26.42
C LYS A 8 -2.94 5.23 -25.19
N GLU A 9 -3.74 5.29 -24.13
CA GLU A 9 -3.31 5.90 -22.84
C GLU A 9 -2.45 4.96 -22.01
N LEU A 10 -2.50 3.66 -22.34
CA LEU A 10 -1.60 2.65 -21.83
C LEU A 10 -0.36 2.66 -22.74
N ASP A 11 0.83 2.72 -22.17
CA ASP A 11 2.12 2.81 -22.86
C ASP A 11 2.45 1.46 -23.55
N ILE A 12 1.62 1.07 -24.53
CA ILE A 12 1.60 -0.24 -25.21
C ILE A 12 2.15 -0.05 -26.63
N THR A 13 3.10 -0.89 -27.01
CA THR A 13 3.67 -0.88 -28.37
C THR A 13 2.65 -1.33 -29.42
N VAL A 14 2.84 -0.92 -30.68
CA VAL A 14 1.94 -1.29 -31.79
C VAL A 14 1.83 -2.82 -31.94
N ASP A 15 2.94 -3.54 -31.74
CA ASP A 15 2.98 -5.00 -31.79
C ASP A 15 2.18 -5.65 -30.64
N GLU A 16 2.24 -5.09 -29.45
CA GLU A 16 1.44 -5.54 -28.30
C GLU A 16 -0.04 -5.25 -28.50
N ILE A 17 -0.41 -4.09 -29.08
CA ILE A 17 -1.79 -3.79 -29.44
C ILE A 17 -2.32 -4.79 -30.46
N ASP A 18 -1.54 -5.15 -31.48
CA ASP A 18 -1.95 -6.14 -32.48
C ASP A 18 -2.09 -7.54 -31.87
N ARG A 19 -1.14 -7.95 -31.02
CA ARG A 19 -1.24 -9.22 -30.28
C ARG A 19 -2.46 -9.27 -29.36
N LEU A 20 -2.70 -8.22 -28.56
CA LEU A 20 -3.87 -8.11 -27.70
C LEU A 20 -5.15 -8.11 -28.55
N SER A 21 -5.18 -7.36 -29.64
CA SER A 21 -6.33 -7.32 -30.56
C SER A 21 -6.63 -8.67 -31.20
N LYS A 22 -5.61 -9.49 -31.47
CA LYS A 22 -5.77 -10.87 -31.92
C LYS A 22 -6.27 -11.78 -30.80
N ALA A 23 -5.71 -11.67 -29.59
CA ALA A 23 -6.16 -12.43 -28.43
C ALA A 23 -7.63 -12.13 -28.08
N PHE A 24 -8.05 -10.86 -28.14
CA PHE A 24 -9.45 -10.45 -27.96
C PHE A 24 -10.38 -10.90 -29.10
N LYS A 25 -9.91 -11.59 -30.15
CA LYS A 25 -10.76 -12.26 -31.14
C LYS A 25 -10.91 -13.75 -30.86
N ASP A 26 -10.06 -14.32 -30.00
CA ASP A 26 -10.17 -15.71 -29.57
C ASP A 26 -11.24 -15.81 -28.47
N GLU A 27 -12.30 -16.57 -28.73
CA GLU A 27 -13.41 -16.75 -27.80
C GLU A 27 -12.98 -17.42 -26.49
N LYS A 28 -12.02 -18.36 -26.55
CA LYS A 28 -11.49 -19.02 -25.35
C LYS A 28 -10.71 -18.03 -24.50
N PHE A 29 -9.94 -17.13 -25.11
CA PHE A 29 -9.24 -16.09 -24.38
C PHE A 29 -10.21 -15.12 -23.68
N LYS A 30 -11.30 -14.72 -24.36
CA LYS A 30 -12.33 -13.86 -23.76
C LYS A 30 -13.01 -14.54 -22.59
N GLU A 31 -13.39 -15.80 -22.72
CA GLU A 31 -14.03 -16.58 -21.67
C GLU A 31 -13.12 -16.67 -20.43
N MET A 32 -11.88 -17.12 -20.60
CA MET A 32 -10.91 -17.20 -19.51
C MET A 32 -10.63 -15.84 -18.86
N LEU A 33 -10.52 -14.77 -19.65
CA LEU A 33 -10.30 -13.42 -19.15
C LEU A 33 -11.53 -12.90 -18.37
N PHE A 34 -12.73 -13.23 -18.83
CA PHE A 34 -13.98 -12.86 -18.17
C PHE A 34 -14.13 -13.59 -16.85
N ASP A 35 -13.90 -14.91 -16.83
CA ASP A 35 -13.94 -15.73 -15.63
C ASP A 35 -12.92 -15.23 -14.60
N TYR A 36 -11.68 -14.97 -15.03
CA TYR A 36 -10.65 -14.37 -14.17
C TYR A 36 -11.06 -13.01 -13.59
N ALA A 37 -11.61 -12.13 -14.43
CA ALA A 37 -12.07 -10.81 -13.99
C ALA A 37 -13.25 -10.94 -13.01
N HIS A 38 -14.15 -11.90 -13.25
CA HIS A 38 -15.27 -12.20 -12.38
C HIS A 38 -14.78 -12.69 -11.02
N GLU A 39 -13.91 -13.70 -11.01
CA GLU A 39 -13.31 -14.26 -9.80
C GLU A 39 -12.61 -13.21 -8.93
N LEU A 40 -11.85 -12.30 -9.55
CA LEU A 40 -11.18 -11.21 -8.83
C LEU A 40 -12.14 -10.12 -8.36
N SER A 41 -13.24 -9.89 -9.07
CA SER A 41 -14.20 -8.84 -8.72
C SER A 41 -15.16 -9.27 -7.62
N ASP A 42 -15.42 -10.59 -7.51
CA ASP A 42 -16.38 -11.18 -6.61
C ASP A 42 -16.06 -10.87 -5.14
N PRO A 43 -16.97 -10.18 -4.43
CA PRO A 43 -16.83 -9.92 -2.99
C PRO A 43 -16.65 -11.19 -2.15
N GLU A 44 -17.19 -12.33 -2.57
CA GLU A 44 -17.08 -13.60 -1.83
C GLU A 44 -15.66 -14.17 -1.92
N ASN A 45 -15.05 -14.17 -3.11
CA ASN A 45 -13.67 -14.61 -3.27
C ASN A 45 -12.67 -13.71 -2.52
N LYS A 46 -12.91 -12.38 -2.50
CA LYS A 46 -12.10 -11.46 -1.69
C LYS A 46 -12.15 -11.78 -0.21
N LYS A 47 -13.35 -12.09 0.31
CA LYS A 47 -13.52 -12.47 1.73
C LYS A 47 -12.81 -13.78 2.02
N ARG A 48 -12.97 -14.79 1.17
CA ARG A 48 -12.29 -16.09 1.30
C ARG A 48 -10.77 -15.91 1.34
N TYR A 49 -10.23 -15.12 0.41
CA TYR A 49 -8.80 -14.80 0.40
C TYR A 49 -8.35 -14.11 1.70
N GLU A 50 -9.09 -13.12 2.19
CA GLU A 50 -8.77 -12.47 3.47
C GLU A 50 -8.86 -13.43 4.67
N GLU A 51 -9.79 -14.37 4.66
CA GLU A 51 -9.94 -15.40 5.69
C GLU A 51 -8.77 -16.40 5.67
N GLU A 52 -8.35 -16.84 4.49
CA GLU A 52 -7.17 -17.70 4.31
C GLU A 52 -5.90 -17.02 4.83
N ILE A 53 -5.69 -15.74 4.48
CA ILE A 53 -4.54 -14.97 4.97
C ILE A 53 -4.61 -14.78 6.50
N LYS A 54 -5.80 -14.61 7.08
CA LYS A 54 -5.96 -14.56 8.55
C LYS A 54 -5.55 -15.86 9.21
N LEU A 55 -5.97 -16.99 8.66
CA LEU A 55 -5.64 -18.31 9.19
C LEU A 55 -4.12 -18.54 9.14
N LEU A 56 -3.50 -18.27 7.99
CA LEU A 56 -2.04 -18.40 7.81
C LEU A 56 -1.23 -17.52 8.75
N GLU A 57 -1.67 -16.29 9.01
CA GLU A 57 -0.97 -15.41 9.97
C GLU A 57 -1.23 -15.83 11.42
N GLN A 58 -2.40 -16.39 11.73
CA GLN A 58 -2.70 -16.97 13.03
C GLN A 58 -1.83 -18.21 13.31
N GLU A 59 -1.61 -19.05 12.30
CA GLU A 59 -0.64 -20.15 12.33
C GLU A 59 0.81 -19.68 12.49
N ARG A 60 1.09 -18.40 12.24
CA ARG A 60 2.38 -17.75 12.55
C ARG A 60 2.37 -17.01 13.89
N GLY A 61 1.30 -17.15 14.67
CA GLY A 61 1.16 -16.50 15.98
C GLY A 61 0.73 -15.04 15.93
N ASN A 62 0.17 -14.58 14.81
CA ASN A 62 -0.29 -13.20 14.66
C ASN A 62 -1.81 -13.15 14.39
N THR A 63 -2.51 -12.30 15.13
CA THR A 63 -3.85 -11.86 14.71
C THR A 63 -3.70 -10.70 13.75
N ILE A 64 -4.42 -10.74 12.63
CA ILE A 64 -4.34 -9.70 11.61
C ILE A 64 -5.65 -8.96 11.40
N GLU A 65 -5.52 -7.68 11.07
CA GLU A 65 -6.64 -6.87 10.62
C GLU A 65 -6.29 -6.19 9.29
N PHE A 66 -7.14 -6.44 8.28
CA PHE A 66 -7.03 -5.77 6.98
C PHE A 66 -7.50 -4.32 7.07
N ILE A 67 -6.70 -3.44 6.50
CA ILE A 67 -6.98 -2.03 6.30
C ILE A 67 -7.12 -1.77 4.82
N HIS A 68 -8.32 -1.39 4.42
CA HIS A 68 -8.63 -0.95 3.06
C HIS A 68 -8.52 0.57 3.00
N PRO A 69 -7.45 1.14 2.40
CA PRO A 69 -7.26 2.58 2.37
C PRO A 69 -8.35 3.24 1.52
N LYS A 70 -9.09 4.20 2.11
CA LYS A 70 -10.00 5.09 1.39
C LYS A 70 -9.20 6.28 0.86
N PRO A 71 -9.03 6.45 -0.47
CA PRO A 71 -8.21 7.53 -1.00
C PRO A 71 -8.75 8.92 -0.70
N SER A 72 -7.86 9.88 -0.45
CA SER A 72 -8.21 11.27 -0.20
C SER A 72 -7.49 12.24 -1.14
N ARG A 73 -6.17 12.33 -1.04
CA ARG A 73 -5.33 13.23 -1.86
C ARG A 73 -3.94 12.67 -2.05
N VAL A 74 -3.19 13.24 -3.00
CA VAL A 74 -1.84 12.79 -3.33
C VAL A 74 -0.85 13.96 -3.27
N LEU A 75 0.26 13.73 -2.59
CA LEU A 75 1.42 14.60 -2.62
C LEU A 75 2.44 14.09 -3.63
N LYS A 76 3.09 15.01 -4.33
CA LYS A 76 4.23 14.75 -5.21
C LYS A 76 5.47 15.38 -4.60
N THR A 77 6.55 14.62 -4.58
CA THR A 77 7.89 15.03 -4.15
C THR A 77 8.94 14.22 -4.94
N SER A 78 10.19 14.22 -4.49
CA SER A 78 11.26 13.34 -4.97
C SER A 78 11.89 12.58 -3.82
N VAL A 79 12.28 11.33 -4.08
CA VAL A 79 13.03 10.49 -3.15
C VAL A 79 14.50 10.44 -3.55
N ASN A 80 15.38 10.59 -2.56
CA ASN A 80 16.84 10.58 -2.69
C ASN A 80 17.38 11.52 -3.79
N GLY A 81 16.68 12.64 -4.02
CA GLY A 81 17.05 13.69 -4.98
C GLY A 81 16.99 13.30 -6.46
N LYS A 82 16.52 12.10 -6.82
CA LYS A 82 16.61 11.58 -8.19
C LYS A 82 15.28 11.08 -8.74
N GLN A 83 14.51 10.34 -7.95
CA GLN A 83 13.32 9.64 -8.42
C GLN A 83 12.05 10.38 -7.99
N LYS A 84 11.07 10.52 -8.91
CA LYS A 84 9.76 11.08 -8.58
C LYS A 84 9.07 10.20 -7.55
N CYS A 85 8.48 10.81 -6.54
CA CYS A 85 7.80 10.13 -5.45
C CYS A 85 6.38 10.68 -5.30
N PHE A 86 5.42 9.79 -5.11
CA PHE A 86 4.04 10.13 -4.78
C PHE A 86 3.69 9.55 -3.42
N ILE A 87 3.01 10.35 -2.60
CA ILE A 87 2.53 9.94 -1.29
C ILE A 87 1.02 10.04 -1.31
N ASN A 88 0.35 8.91 -1.27
CA ASN A 88 -1.10 8.83 -1.17
C ASN A 88 -1.49 9.02 0.30
N ILE A 89 -2.24 10.08 0.57
CA ILE A 89 -2.87 10.31 1.88
C ILE A 89 -4.24 9.65 1.84
N CYS A 90 -4.40 8.63 2.67
CA CYS A 90 -5.57 7.77 2.73
C CYS A 90 -6.19 7.82 4.12
N SER A 91 -7.42 7.32 4.23
CA SER A 91 -8.10 7.16 5.51
C SER A 91 -8.60 5.76 5.77
N ASN A 92 -8.60 5.34 7.02
CA ASN A 92 -9.30 4.14 7.47
C ASN A 92 -9.63 4.24 8.96
N ASP A 93 -10.84 3.82 9.33
CA ASP A 93 -11.38 3.91 10.70
C ASP A 93 -10.65 3.00 11.72
N LYS A 94 -9.88 2.01 11.24
CA LYS A 94 -9.06 1.12 12.09
C LYS A 94 -7.75 1.76 12.55
N VAL A 95 -7.35 2.90 11.97
CA VAL A 95 -6.17 3.66 12.42
C VAL A 95 -6.57 4.50 13.63
N GLY A 96 -5.66 4.69 14.59
CA GLY A 96 -5.93 5.50 15.79
C GLY A 96 -6.36 6.95 15.47
N LYS A 97 -7.29 7.48 16.26
CA LYS A 97 -7.78 8.86 16.16
C LYS A 97 -6.68 9.88 16.50
N PRO A 98 -6.76 11.12 15.97
CA PRO A 98 -5.83 12.17 16.35
C PRO A 98 -6.08 12.57 17.81
N GLU A 99 -5.01 12.67 18.60
CA GLU A 99 -5.08 13.09 20.00
C GLU A 99 -4.43 14.46 20.19
N ARG A 100 -5.15 15.37 20.85
CA ARG A 100 -4.61 16.68 21.25
C ARG A 100 -4.11 16.60 22.69
N LYS A 101 -2.85 16.96 22.91
CA LYS A 101 -2.21 17.06 24.22
C LYS A 101 -1.71 18.48 24.43
N LEU A 102 -1.78 18.96 25.67
CA LEU A 102 -1.10 20.20 26.05
C LEU A 102 0.39 19.89 26.17
N GLY A 103 1.22 20.71 25.54
CA GLY A 103 2.66 20.52 25.54
C GLY A 103 3.40 21.83 25.76
N VAL A 104 4.66 21.69 26.18
CA VAL A 104 5.61 22.79 26.27
C VAL A 104 6.72 22.46 25.28
N SER A 105 7.01 23.38 24.35
CA SER A 105 8.12 23.21 23.42
C SER A 105 9.46 23.15 24.18
N GLU A 106 10.52 22.67 23.53
CA GLU A 106 11.88 22.73 24.09
C GLU A 106 12.28 24.17 24.49
N GLU A 107 11.78 25.17 23.77
CA GLU A 107 11.94 26.61 24.08
C GLU A 107 11.04 27.14 25.23
N GLY A 108 10.34 26.27 25.97
CA GLY A 108 9.47 26.67 27.09
C GLY A 108 8.12 27.27 26.70
N ARG A 109 7.76 27.31 25.40
CA ARG A 109 6.48 27.87 24.93
C ARG A 109 5.36 26.86 25.12
N ARG A 110 4.30 27.29 25.80
CA ARG A 110 3.08 26.47 25.97
C ARG A 110 2.31 26.43 24.65
N GLY A 111 1.98 25.24 24.18
CA GLY A 111 1.28 25.02 22.93
C GLY A 111 0.42 23.77 22.95
N GLN A 112 -0.25 23.51 21.83
CA GLN A 112 -0.98 22.27 21.61
C GLN A 112 -0.12 21.33 20.79
N CYS A 113 0.15 20.14 21.32
CA CYS A 113 0.80 19.05 20.62
C CYS A 113 -0.25 18.09 20.09
N TRP A 114 -0.04 17.57 18.89
CA TRP A 114 -0.92 16.59 18.28
C TRP A 114 -0.18 15.28 18.07
N ALA A 115 -0.77 14.18 18.51
CA ALA A 115 -0.37 12.85 18.10
C ALA A 115 -1.27 12.42 16.94
N LEU A 116 -0.66 12.07 15.81
CA LEU A 116 -1.35 11.63 14.60
C LEU A 116 -0.96 10.17 14.30
N PRO A 117 -1.67 9.19 14.88
CA PRO A 117 -1.47 7.79 14.54
C PRO A 117 -1.68 7.57 13.04
N HIS A 118 -0.78 6.81 12.44
CA HIS A 118 -0.82 6.51 11.02
C HIS A 118 -0.24 5.12 10.74
N SER A 119 -0.69 4.52 9.65
CA SER A 119 -0.14 3.28 9.12
C SER A 119 0.57 3.58 7.80
N LEU A 120 1.72 2.95 7.59
CA LEU A 120 2.53 3.09 6.40
C LEU A 120 2.50 1.78 5.62
N HIS A 121 2.09 1.85 4.35
CA HIS A 121 2.27 0.73 3.45
C HIS A 121 3.71 0.74 2.89
N PRO A 122 4.33 -0.43 2.64
CA PRO A 122 5.63 -0.51 1.98
C PRO A 122 5.67 0.29 0.67
N GLY A 123 6.82 0.90 0.38
CA GLY A 123 7.02 1.66 -0.86
C GLY A 123 6.91 0.76 -2.09
N ARG A 124 6.19 1.22 -3.11
CA ARG A 124 5.98 0.50 -4.38
C ARG A 124 6.62 1.25 -5.54
N GLN A 125 7.32 0.51 -6.39
CA GLN A 125 7.80 1.04 -7.66
C GLN A 125 6.69 0.95 -8.70
N ASP A 126 6.55 2.00 -9.50
CA ASP A 126 5.62 2.09 -10.62
C ASP A 126 6.29 2.89 -11.75
N THR A 127 5.62 3.03 -12.88
CA THR A 127 6.11 3.78 -14.05
C THR A 127 5.13 4.91 -14.38
N ASP A 128 5.65 6.10 -14.67
CA ASP A 128 4.79 7.18 -15.19
C ASP A 128 4.45 6.96 -16.68
N PRO A 129 3.46 7.67 -17.25
CA PRO A 129 3.10 7.53 -18.67
C PRO A 129 4.21 7.92 -19.67
N LYS A 130 5.40 8.28 -19.19
CA LYS A 130 6.58 8.60 -20.00
C LYS A 130 7.69 7.57 -19.79
N GLY A 131 7.38 6.40 -19.22
CA GLY A 131 8.35 5.34 -18.95
C GLY A 131 9.29 5.59 -17.76
N ASN A 132 9.13 6.67 -16.98
CA ASN A 132 10.05 6.95 -15.87
C ASN A 132 9.63 6.19 -14.62
N LYS A 133 10.61 5.57 -13.95
CA LYS A 133 10.39 4.93 -12.65
C LYS A 133 9.96 5.96 -11.60
N ILE A 134 8.93 5.62 -10.84
CA ILE A 134 8.38 6.42 -9.74
C ILE A 134 8.25 5.56 -8.48
N MET A 135 8.27 6.20 -7.33
CA MET A 135 8.03 5.55 -6.04
C MET A 135 6.67 6.01 -5.49
N ILE A 136 5.88 5.10 -4.95
CA ILE A 136 4.58 5.37 -4.35
C ILE A 136 4.58 4.89 -2.91
N TYR A 137 4.20 5.76 -1.99
CA TYR A 137 3.95 5.43 -0.59
C TYR A 137 2.49 5.69 -0.24
N ASP A 138 1.90 4.84 0.60
CA ASP A 138 0.58 5.11 1.16
C ASP A 138 0.72 5.38 2.65
N VAL A 139 0.14 6.50 3.09
CA VAL A 139 0.03 6.87 4.49
C VAL A 139 -1.44 6.96 4.85
N ILE A 140 -1.84 6.14 5.80
CA ILE A 140 -3.24 5.93 6.17
C ILE A 140 -3.45 6.54 7.55
N PHE A 141 -4.31 7.54 7.63
CA PHE A 141 -4.72 8.18 8.88
C PHE A 141 -6.16 7.78 9.25
N HIS A 142 -6.61 8.15 10.44
CA HIS A 142 -8.04 8.08 10.75
C HIS A 142 -8.81 9.19 9.99
N PRO A 143 -10.07 8.97 9.55
CA PRO A 143 -10.87 9.99 8.86
C PRO A 143 -10.99 11.33 9.62
N ASP A 144 -11.12 11.30 10.95
CA ASP A 144 -11.13 12.50 11.80
C ASP A 144 -9.88 13.39 11.58
N THR A 145 -8.70 12.79 11.35
CA THR A 145 -7.46 13.53 11.04
C THR A 145 -7.62 14.28 9.72
N LEU A 146 -8.16 13.63 8.69
CA LEU A 146 -8.36 14.27 7.38
C LEU A 146 -9.49 15.31 7.44
N HIS A 147 -10.51 15.08 8.26
CA HIS A 147 -11.57 16.04 8.49
C HIS A 147 -11.03 17.34 9.12
N LEU A 148 -10.18 17.23 10.15
CA LEU A 148 -9.48 18.37 10.75
C LEU A 148 -8.57 19.08 9.74
N ALA A 149 -7.82 18.30 8.94
CA ALA A 149 -6.96 18.84 7.88
C ALA A 149 -7.73 19.61 6.82
N SER A 150 -8.95 19.18 6.46
CA SER A 150 -9.78 19.86 5.45
C SER A 150 -10.21 21.28 5.85
N ARG A 151 -10.23 21.57 7.16
CA ARG A 151 -10.72 22.83 7.72
C ARG A 151 -9.60 23.78 8.15
N ASN A 152 -8.37 23.28 8.30
CA ASN A 152 -7.25 24.05 8.83
C ASN A 152 -5.97 23.74 8.04
N ARG A 153 -5.47 24.73 7.28
CA ARG A 153 -4.24 24.59 6.47
C ARG A 153 -3.00 24.28 7.32
N GLY A 154 -2.90 24.83 8.53
CA GLY A 154 -1.83 24.50 9.47
C GLY A 154 -1.86 23.02 9.87
N PHE A 155 -3.05 22.47 10.07
CA PHE A 155 -3.22 21.05 10.33
C PHE A 155 -2.94 20.19 9.10
N THR A 156 -3.29 20.65 7.88
CA THR A 156 -2.88 19.99 6.63
C THR A 156 -1.36 19.86 6.55
N ASN A 157 -0.63 20.94 6.81
CA ASN A 157 0.83 20.95 6.79
C ASN A 157 1.43 20.01 7.85
N MET A 158 0.78 19.90 9.01
CA MET A 158 1.16 18.95 10.06
C MET A 158 0.99 17.50 9.59
N VAL A 159 -0.15 17.17 8.97
CA VAL A 159 -0.39 15.84 8.38
C VAL A 159 0.65 15.51 7.30
N ASP A 160 0.97 16.46 6.43
CA ASP A 160 1.99 16.29 5.38
C ASP A 160 3.38 16.05 5.98
N SER A 161 3.74 16.84 6.99
CA SER A 161 5.02 16.72 7.70
C SER A 161 5.13 15.38 8.42
N THR A 162 4.06 14.93 9.10
CA THR A 162 4.02 13.62 9.77
C THR A 162 4.12 12.48 8.76
N ALA A 163 3.40 12.56 7.63
CA ALA A 163 3.45 11.54 6.58
C ALA A 163 4.86 11.40 6.02
N ILE A 164 5.51 12.51 5.68
CA ILE A 164 6.88 12.52 5.16
C ILE A 164 7.84 11.97 6.21
N GLN A 165 7.76 12.45 7.45
CA GLN A 165 8.65 12.02 8.52
C GLN A 165 8.54 10.51 8.78
N GLY A 166 7.30 9.98 8.88
CA GLY A 166 7.06 8.55 9.05
C GLY A 166 7.65 7.70 7.93
N ILE A 167 7.53 8.13 6.67
CA ILE A 167 8.13 7.43 5.52
C ILE A 167 9.66 7.39 5.64
N GLN A 168 10.29 8.52 5.94
CA GLN A 168 11.75 8.59 6.06
C GLN A 168 12.26 7.72 7.19
N ASP A 169 11.60 7.75 8.35
CA ASP A 169 12.02 7.03 9.55
C ASP A 169 11.86 5.51 9.38
N ASN A 170 10.75 5.05 8.80
CA ASN A 170 10.46 3.63 8.61
C ASN A 170 11.23 3.00 7.45
N PHE A 171 11.35 3.71 6.32
CA PHE A 171 11.95 3.14 5.11
C PHE A 171 13.39 3.58 4.86
N LYS A 172 13.95 4.42 5.75
CA LYS A 172 15.33 4.94 5.66
C LYS A 172 15.61 5.62 4.32
N VAL A 173 14.64 6.40 3.85
CA VAL A 173 14.73 7.20 2.62
C VAL A 173 14.75 8.70 2.93
N THR A 174 15.24 9.51 2.00
CA THR A 174 15.18 10.98 2.11
C THR A 174 14.18 11.53 1.11
N LEU A 175 13.17 12.26 1.59
CA LEU A 175 12.17 12.92 0.76
C LEU A 175 12.46 14.43 0.71
N ASP A 176 12.27 15.04 -0.46
CA ASP A 176 12.44 16.48 -0.63
C ASP A 176 11.28 17.25 0.00
N LYS A 177 11.49 17.75 1.23
CA LYS A 177 10.53 18.56 1.99
C LYS A 177 10.25 19.93 1.36
N ASN A 178 11.16 20.47 0.56
CA ASN A 178 11.02 21.78 -0.05
C ASN A 178 10.21 21.75 -1.36
N ASN A 179 10.13 20.59 -2.01
CA ASN A 179 9.43 20.40 -3.28
C ASN A 179 8.17 19.52 -3.16
N VAL A 180 7.45 19.65 -2.04
CA VAL A 180 6.18 18.94 -1.83
C VAL A 180 5.05 19.72 -2.48
N ARG A 181 4.27 19.07 -3.35
CA ARG A 181 3.10 19.68 -4.00
C ARG A 181 1.94 18.71 -4.05
N GLU A 182 0.75 19.19 -3.72
CA GLU A 182 -0.48 18.41 -3.93
C GLU A 182 -0.84 18.34 -5.41
N ILE A 183 -1.22 17.17 -5.90
CA ILE A 183 -1.71 16.98 -7.28
C ILE A 183 -3.22 16.80 -7.29
N LYS A 184 -3.85 17.13 -8.41
CA LYS A 184 -5.30 16.98 -8.62
C LYS A 184 -5.68 15.51 -8.89
N SER A 185 -5.35 14.61 -7.97
CA SER A 185 -5.77 13.22 -7.95
C SER A 185 -6.04 12.78 -6.51
N LYS A 186 -6.96 11.83 -6.34
CA LYS A 186 -7.26 11.23 -5.03
C LYS A 186 -6.30 10.11 -4.66
N TYR A 187 -5.70 9.45 -5.67
CA TYR A 187 -4.78 8.34 -5.48
C TYR A 187 -3.85 8.18 -6.69
N LYS A 188 -2.65 7.66 -6.47
CA LYS A 188 -1.71 7.24 -7.50
C LYS A 188 -1.50 5.72 -7.42
N GLY A 189 -1.78 5.03 -8.53
CA GLY A 189 -1.73 3.57 -8.63
C GLY A 189 -3.07 2.92 -8.28
N LEU A 190 -3.05 1.64 -7.93
CA LEU A 190 -4.21 0.91 -7.43
C LEU A 190 -4.17 0.81 -5.90
N PRO A 191 -5.23 1.20 -5.18
CA PRO A 191 -5.31 1.02 -3.73
C PRO A 191 -5.17 -0.46 -3.36
N GLN A 192 -4.14 -0.77 -2.57
CA GLN A 192 -3.90 -2.12 -2.07
C GLN A 192 -4.25 -2.18 -0.57
N PRO A 193 -4.94 -3.23 -0.10
CA PRO A 193 -5.14 -3.42 1.32
C PRO A 193 -3.80 -3.64 2.03
N CYS A 194 -3.70 -3.17 3.26
CA CYS A 194 -2.57 -3.44 4.14
C CYS A 194 -3.02 -4.20 5.38
N VAL A 195 -2.06 -4.79 6.10
CA VAL A 195 -2.34 -5.66 7.24
C VAL A 195 -1.68 -5.10 8.49
N ILE A 196 -2.46 -4.91 9.56
CA ILE A 196 -1.93 -4.71 10.91
C ILE A 196 -1.78 -6.08 11.56
N ARG A 197 -0.57 -6.42 12.00
CA ARG A 197 -0.25 -7.64 12.73
C ARG A 197 -0.18 -7.35 14.22
N LYS A 198 -0.82 -8.18 15.04
CA LYS A 198 -0.73 -8.16 16.51
C LYS A 198 -0.29 -9.56 16.97
N PRO A 199 0.83 -9.68 17.70
CA PRO A 199 1.27 -10.98 18.20
C PRO A 199 0.25 -11.54 19.19
N ILE A 200 -0.01 -12.84 19.11
CA ILE A 200 -0.90 -13.56 20.03
C ILE A 200 -0.11 -13.85 21.32
N PRO A 201 -0.52 -13.31 22.48
CA PRO A 201 0.19 -13.54 23.73
C PRO A 201 0.27 -15.03 24.08
N GLY A 202 1.47 -15.52 24.41
CA GLY A 202 1.69 -16.91 24.83
C GLY A 202 1.70 -17.93 23.69
N TYR A 203 1.64 -17.48 22.43
CA TYR A 203 1.77 -18.38 21.28
C TYR A 203 3.16 -19.01 21.23
N LYS A 204 3.20 -20.33 21.14
CA LYS A 204 4.40 -21.10 20.82
C LYS A 204 4.19 -21.65 19.41
N MET A 205 5.15 -21.42 18.52
CA MET A 205 5.13 -22.09 17.22
C MET A 205 5.01 -23.60 17.46
N PRO A 206 4.07 -24.30 16.80
CA PRO A 206 4.11 -25.75 16.70
C PRO A 206 5.52 -26.15 16.27
N SER A 207 6.06 -27.21 16.87
CA SER A 207 7.34 -27.79 16.44
C SER A 207 7.33 -27.93 14.92
N GLU A 208 8.45 -27.60 14.26
CA GLU A 208 8.68 -27.87 12.84
C GLU A 208 8.61 -29.39 12.60
N GLU A 209 7.40 -29.95 12.57
CA GLU A 209 7.19 -31.17 11.83
C GLU A 209 7.41 -30.79 10.37
N PRO A 210 8.31 -31.50 9.64
CA PRO A 210 8.60 -31.16 8.26
C PRO A 210 7.28 -31.18 7.49
N ASP A 211 6.94 -30.05 6.87
CA ASP A 211 5.73 -29.93 6.08
C ASP A 211 5.73 -31.05 5.02
N PRO A 212 4.82 -32.04 5.11
CA PRO A 212 4.79 -33.17 4.18
C PRO A 212 4.44 -32.73 2.74
N LEU A 213 4.03 -31.49 2.55
CA LEU A 213 3.79 -30.84 1.27
C LEU A 213 4.86 -29.79 0.91
N ALA A 214 5.95 -29.71 1.69
CA ALA A 214 7.08 -28.84 1.36
C ALA A 214 7.53 -29.12 -0.07
N PHE A 215 7.37 -28.13 -0.93
CA PHE A 215 7.77 -28.23 -2.33
C PHE A 215 9.30 -28.37 -2.34
N PRO A 216 9.87 -29.47 -2.87
CA PRO A 216 11.30 -29.66 -2.86
C PRO A 216 11.91 -28.63 -3.82
N TYR A 217 12.42 -27.53 -3.28
CA TYR A 217 13.17 -26.57 -4.07
C TYR A 217 14.44 -27.27 -4.57
N PRO A 218 14.75 -27.24 -5.88
CA PRO A 218 15.91 -27.93 -6.44
C PRO A 218 17.25 -27.56 -5.78
N ASP A 219 17.31 -26.38 -5.16
CA ASP A 219 18.52 -25.81 -4.55
C ASP A 219 18.60 -25.97 -3.03
N GLU A 220 17.60 -26.59 -2.38
CA GLU A 220 17.66 -26.86 -0.95
C GLU A 220 18.58 -28.06 -0.66
N LYS A 221 19.70 -27.79 0.02
CA LYS A 221 20.63 -28.83 0.48
C LYS A 221 19.91 -29.74 1.46
N ARG A 222 19.67 -30.99 1.04
CA ARG A 222 19.11 -32.03 1.92
C ARG A 222 19.99 -32.17 3.18
N PRO A 223 19.40 -32.25 4.38
CA PRO A 223 20.17 -32.53 5.58
C PRO A 223 20.85 -33.90 5.44
N ILE A 224 22.16 -33.93 5.69
CA ILE A 224 22.96 -35.15 5.64
C ILE A 224 22.61 -35.97 6.89
N PRO A 225 22.26 -37.27 6.75
CA PRO A 225 22.03 -38.12 7.91
C PRO A 225 23.29 -38.20 8.76
N GLN A 226 23.20 -37.80 10.03
CA GLN A 226 24.28 -38.01 10.98
C GLN A 226 24.36 -39.50 11.29
N THR A 227 25.52 -40.08 11.04
CA THR A 227 25.87 -41.49 11.35
C THR A 227 26.47 -41.59 12.74
#